data_AF-A0A1G8GR44-F1
#
_entry.id   AF-A0A1G8GR44-F1
#
_cell.length_a   1.000
_cell.length_b   1.000
_cell.length_c   1.000
_cell.angle_alpha   90.00
_cell.angle_beta   90.00
_cell.angle_gamma   90.00
#
_symmetry.space_group_name_H-M   'P 1'
#
loop_
_entity.id
_entity.type
_entity.pdbx_description
1 polymer ?
#
loop_
_entity_poly.entity_id
_entity_poly.type
_entity_poly.pdbx_seq_one_letter_code
_entity_poly.pdbx_strand_id
1 'polypeptide(L)'
;MSGRARDDAWHEDAYDRDDVHPETTHADLAERYGWPDPRRNEWTPSDIGVGWVAALMALAVVALVHGVVRGDPGGGVAWAVIMIVAGGCVLTIFGIPVAIGLSMLLRRVRCEPVHLAAFLAAGLLGAWLLGTIFGGLGMFTFTAPYAVAASLTGRIVAKLWAVRRIDRALGPTDPAASS
;
A
#
# COMPACT_ATOMS: atom_id res chain seq x y z
N MET A 1 62.53 -35.47 -27.21
CA MET A 1 62.43 -35.16 -25.76
C MET A 1 62.21 -33.66 -25.67
N SER A 2 60.96 -33.21 -25.58
CA SER A 2 60.24 -32.84 -24.33
C SER A 2 60.87 -31.59 -23.69
N GLY A 3 60.18 -30.49 -23.41
CA GLY A 3 58.76 -30.22 -23.33
C GLY A 3 58.56 -28.73 -22.98
N ARG A 4 57.29 -28.35 -22.97
CA ARG A 4 56.73 -27.00 -22.78
C ARG A 4 57.15 -26.29 -21.50
N ALA A 5 57.22 -24.96 -21.56
CA ALA A 5 56.91 -24.05 -20.45
C ALA A 5 56.40 -22.71 -21.03
N ARG A 6 55.20 -22.74 -21.62
CA ARG A 6 54.23 -21.65 -21.55
C ARG A 6 53.29 -22.11 -20.45
N ASP A 7 53.09 -21.38 -19.36
CA ASP A 7 51.91 -21.54 -18.46
C ASP A 7 51.80 -20.47 -17.33
N ASP A 8 52.35 -19.25 -17.48
CA ASP A 8 52.28 -18.25 -16.38
C ASP A 8 51.39 -17.03 -16.69
N ALA A 9 50.42 -17.15 -17.59
CA ALA A 9 49.55 -16.03 -18.01
C ALA A 9 48.05 -16.25 -17.75
N TRP A 10 47.67 -17.09 -16.78
CA TRP A 10 46.26 -17.52 -16.62
C TRP A 10 45.60 -17.17 -15.27
N HIS A 11 46.18 -16.29 -14.45
CA HIS A 11 45.67 -16.10 -13.08
C HIS A 11 45.39 -14.66 -12.61
N GLU A 12 45.44 -13.63 -13.46
CA GLU A 12 45.09 -12.26 -13.02
C GLU A 12 43.76 -11.70 -13.60
N ASP A 13 43.16 -12.37 -14.58
CA ASP A 13 41.99 -11.84 -15.30
C ASP A 13 40.65 -12.37 -14.75
N ALA A 14 40.69 -13.36 -13.85
CA ALA A 14 39.50 -14.11 -13.44
C ALA A 14 38.75 -13.51 -12.24
N TYR A 15 39.31 -12.49 -11.58
CA TYR A 15 38.68 -11.84 -10.42
C TYR A 15 38.14 -10.43 -10.71
N ASP A 16 38.28 -9.92 -11.94
CA ASP A 16 37.83 -8.57 -12.30
C ASP A 16 36.52 -8.56 -13.12
N ARG A 17 35.77 -9.67 -13.11
CA ARG A 17 34.53 -9.84 -13.88
C ARG A 17 33.23 -9.92 -13.07
N ASP A 18 33.30 -9.90 -11.75
CA ASP A 18 32.11 -9.96 -10.89
C ASP A 18 31.69 -8.60 -10.30
N ASP A 19 32.50 -7.55 -10.48
CA ASP A 19 32.19 -6.19 -10.02
C ASP A 19 31.48 -5.33 -11.08
N VAL A 20 31.23 -5.91 -12.27
CA VAL A 20 30.34 -5.34 -13.28
C VAL A 20 29.13 -6.26 -13.44
N HIS A 21 28.43 -6.52 -12.34
CA HIS A 21 26.99 -6.52 -12.49
C HIS A 21 26.63 -5.06 -12.80
N PRO A 22 26.31 -4.68 -14.07
CA PRO A 22 25.62 -3.42 -14.26
C PRO A 22 24.46 -3.50 -13.27
N GLU A 23 24.32 -2.49 -12.40
CA GLU A 23 23.12 -2.33 -11.60
C GLU A 23 22.00 -2.66 -12.55
N THR A 24 21.37 -3.83 -12.37
CA THR A 24 20.30 -4.25 -13.26
C THR A 24 19.22 -3.28 -12.90
N THR A 25 19.18 -2.16 -13.64
CA THR A 25 18.28 -1.05 -13.41
C THR A 25 16.94 -1.74 -13.25
N HIS A 26 16.28 -1.60 -12.10
CA HIS A 26 15.14 -2.47 -11.76
C HIS A 26 14.03 -2.52 -12.84
N ALA A 27 14.04 -1.60 -13.80
CA ALA A 27 13.37 -1.65 -15.09
C ALA A 27 13.57 -2.98 -15.85
N ASP A 28 14.80 -3.50 -15.89
CA ASP A 28 15.21 -4.72 -16.61
C ASP A 28 14.58 -5.99 -15.99
N LEU A 29 14.27 -5.97 -14.68
CA LEU A 29 13.56 -7.06 -14.00
C LEU A 29 12.05 -7.03 -14.24
N ALA A 30 11.46 -5.84 -14.41
CA ALA A 30 10.04 -5.68 -14.73
C ALA A 30 9.74 -6.19 -16.15
N GLU A 31 10.65 -5.90 -17.09
CA GLU A 31 10.57 -6.34 -18.49
C GLU A 31 10.84 -7.84 -18.63
N ARG A 32 11.77 -8.41 -17.85
CA ARG A 32 12.15 -9.83 -17.94
C ARG A 32 11.19 -10.81 -17.25
N TYR A 33 10.50 -10.38 -16.19
CA TYR A 33 9.63 -11.27 -15.39
C TYR A 33 8.17 -10.84 -15.32
N GLY A 34 7.79 -9.68 -15.90
CA GLY A 34 6.43 -9.14 -15.82
C GLY A 34 6.05 -8.63 -14.43
N TRP A 35 7.04 -8.29 -13.60
CA TRP A 35 6.80 -7.92 -12.20
C TRP A 35 6.55 -6.42 -12.06
N PRO A 36 5.56 -6.00 -11.23
CA PRO A 36 5.30 -4.58 -10.99
C PRO A 36 6.54 -3.88 -10.41
N ASP A 37 6.89 -2.71 -10.98
CA ASP A 37 8.01 -1.87 -10.54
C ASP A 37 7.93 -1.59 -9.02
N PRO A 38 8.96 -1.92 -8.22
CA PRO A 38 9.03 -1.63 -6.79
C PRO A 38 8.81 -0.16 -6.42
N ARG A 39 9.14 0.78 -7.33
CA ARG A 39 8.92 2.22 -7.13
C ARG A 39 7.43 2.57 -6.99
N ARG A 40 6.53 1.74 -7.54
CA ARG A 40 5.07 1.89 -7.37
C ARG A 40 4.59 1.65 -5.94
N ASN A 41 5.47 1.17 -5.06
CA ASN A 41 5.22 1.02 -3.62
C ASN A 41 5.92 2.10 -2.78
N GLU A 42 6.44 3.17 -3.39
CA GLU A 42 6.95 4.32 -2.64
C GLU A 42 5.81 5.28 -2.28
N TRP A 43 5.62 5.46 -0.99
CA TRP A 43 4.55 6.29 -0.42
C TRP A 43 5.13 7.62 0.06
N THR A 44 4.34 8.66 -0.11
CA THR A 44 4.62 9.99 0.44
C THR A 44 3.51 10.42 1.38
N PRO A 45 3.74 11.48 2.18
CA PRO A 45 2.72 12.05 3.04
C PRO A 45 1.44 12.43 2.30
N SER A 46 1.52 12.90 1.04
CA SER A 46 0.34 13.24 0.25
C SER A 46 -0.52 12.02 -0.09
N ASP A 47 0.09 10.86 -0.35
CA ASP A 47 -0.63 9.63 -0.69
C ASP A 47 -1.40 9.09 0.53
N ILE A 48 -0.77 9.22 1.71
CA ILE A 48 -1.39 8.88 3.00
C ILE A 48 -2.57 9.82 3.28
N GLY A 49 -2.41 11.13 3.04
CA GLY A 49 -3.49 12.10 3.18
C GLY A 49 -4.70 11.80 2.28
N VAL A 50 -4.45 11.46 1.01
CA VAL A 50 -5.50 11.04 0.07
C VAL A 50 -6.19 9.75 0.54
N GLY A 51 -5.41 8.77 0.99
CA GLY A 51 -5.94 7.53 1.57
C GLY A 51 -6.81 7.77 2.80
N TRP A 52 -6.40 8.69 3.68
CA TRP A 52 -7.14 9.07 4.87
C TRP A 52 -8.49 9.71 4.53
N VAL A 53 -8.53 10.66 3.58
CA VAL A 53 -9.79 11.25 3.10
C VAL A 53 -10.70 10.18 2.51
N ALA A 54 -10.16 9.27 1.69
CA ALA A 54 -10.92 8.18 1.10
C ALA A 54 -11.50 7.22 2.16
N ALA A 55 -10.74 6.95 3.23
CA ALA A 55 -11.20 6.16 4.37
C ALA A 55 -12.37 6.83 5.11
N LEU A 56 -12.30 8.16 5.35
CA LEU A 56 -13.40 8.91 5.95
C LEU A 56 -14.67 8.87 5.08
N MET A 57 -14.51 9.03 3.77
CA MET A 57 -15.64 8.92 2.83
C MET A 57 -16.26 7.51 2.86
N ALA A 58 -15.44 6.46 2.96
CA ALA A 58 -15.94 5.10 3.09
C ALA A 58 -16.75 4.90 4.37
N LEU A 59 -16.32 5.46 5.51
CA LEU A 59 -17.09 5.44 6.75
C LEU A 59 -18.48 6.07 6.57
N ALA A 60 -18.52 7.24 5.94
CA ALA A 60 -19.76 7.97 5.67
C ALA A 60 -20.71 7.15 4.77
N VAL A 61 -20.19 6.61 3.66
CA VAL A 61 -20.97 5.82 2.70
C VAL A 61 -21.55 4.58 3.37
N VAL A 62 -20.75 3.83 4.14
CA VAL A 62 -21.24 2.63 4.86
C VAL A 62 -22.33 3.00 5.86
N ALA A 63 -22.19 4.12 6.59
CA ALA A 63 -23.21 4.57 7.53
C ALA A 63 -24.53 4.95 6.83
N LEU A 64 -24.44 5.64 5.70
CA LEU A 64 -25.61 6.00 4.90
C LEU A 64 -26.33 4.77 4.33
N VAL A 65 -25.57 3.84 3.73
CA VAL A 65 -26.10 2.56 3.23
C VAL A 65 -26.78 1.79 4.35
N HIS A 66 -26.17 1.76 5.53
CA HIS A 66 -26.73 1.09 6.69
C HIS A 66 -28.06 1.72 7.15
N GLY A 67 -28.16 3.05 7.15
CA GLY A 67 -29.42 3.76 7.43
C GLY A 67 -30.51 3.44 6.41
N VAL A 68 -30.18 3.42 5.12
CA VAL A 68 -31.10 3.04 4.03
C VAL A 68 -31.61 1.61 4.21
N VAL A 69 -30.71 0.65 4.48
CA VAL A 69 -31.07 -0.76 4.70
C VAL A 69 -31.99 -0.94 5.90
N ARG A 70 -31.87 -0.09 6.92
CA ARG A 70 -32.73 -0.10 8.11
C ARG A 70 -34.06 0.66 7.93
N GLY A 71 -34.27 1.31 6.78
CA GLY A 71 -35.44 2.16 6.56
C GLY A 71 -35.42 3.45 7.37
N ASP A 72 -34.26 3.87 7.88
CA ASP A 72 -34.06 5.09 8.65
C ASP A 72 -32.92 5.94 8.05
N PRO A 73 -33.20 6.67 6.95
CA PRO A 73 -32.18 7.51 6.31
C PRO A 73 -31.73 8.68 7.21
N GLY A 74 -32.62 9.19 8.08
CA GLY A 74 -32.30 10.26 9.02
C GLY A 74 -31.29 9.81 10.07
N GLY A 75 -31.52 8.64 10.68
CA GLY A 75 -30.54 8.00 11.56
C GLY A 75 -29.24 7.65 10.84
N GLY A 76 -29.31 7.25 9.57
CA GLY A 76 -28.13 7.02 8.72
C GLY A 76 -27.21 8.24 8.59
N VAL A 77 -27.77 9.44 8.38
CA VAL A 77 -27.00 10.69 8.30
C VAL A 77 -26.36 11.03 9.64
N ALA A 78 -27.11 10.98 10.73
CA ALA A 78 -26.58 11.23 12.07
C ALA A 78 -25.44 10.25 12.40
N TRP A 79 -25.61 8.98 12.02
CA TRP A 79 -24.59 7.95 12.22
C TRP A 79 -23.35 8.17 11.35
N ALA A 80 -23.52 8.66 10.12
CA ALA A 80 -22.39 9.02 9.25
C ALA A 80 -21.52 10.11 9.90
N VAL A 81 -22.13 11.13 10.50
CA VAL A 81 -21.40 12.19 11.23
C VAL A 81 -20.64 11.60 12.41
N ILE A 82 -21.28 10.74 13.22
CA ILE A 82 -20.63 10.06 14.35
C ILE A 82 -19.43 9.24 13.88
N MET A 83 -19.58 8.47 12.80
CA MET A 83 -18.51 7.65 12.26
C MET A 83 -17.36 8.47 11.68
N ILE A 84 -17.64 9.59 11.01
CA ILE A 84 -16.60 10.49 10.52
C ILE A 84 -15.81 11.08 11.69
N VAL A 85 -16.48 11.56 12.74
CA VAL A 85 -15.82 12.21 13.87
C VAL A 85 -15.06 11.19 14.71
N ALA A 86 -15.76 10.19 15.27
CA ALA A 86 -15.16 9.19 16.15
C ALA A 86 -14.20 8.28 15.38
N GLY A 87 -14.62 7.76 14.22
CA GLY A 87 -13.77 6.93 13.36
C GLY A 87 -12.61 7.72 12.77
N GLY A 88 -12.79 8.99 12.45
CA GLY A 88 -11.72 9.89 12.01
C GLY A 88 -10.67 10.15 13.09
N CYS A 89 -11.06 10.27 14.36
CA CYS A 89 -10.10 10.32 15.47
C CYS A 89 -9.27 9.03 15.54
N VAL A 90 -9.90 7.85 15.45
CA VAL A 90 -9.18 6.57 15.46
C VAL A 90 -8.24 6.44 14.26
N LEU A 91 -8.71 6.79 13.06
CA LEU A 91 -7.89 6.80 11.84
C LEU A 91 -6.69 7.73 11.96
N THR A 92 -6.86 8.89 12.58
CA THR A 92 -5.79 9.88 12.72
C THR A 92 -4.76 9.44 13.77
N ILE A 93 -5.22 9.02 14.95
CA ILE A 93 -4.34 8.71 16.09
C ILE A 93 -3.66 7.35 15.90
N PHE A 94 -4.38 6.35 15.40
CA PHE A 94 -3.88 4.99 15.24
C PHE A 94 -3.60 4.66 13.76
N GLY A 95 -4.53 4.98 12.87
CA GLY A 95 -4.44 4.60 11.46
C GLY A 95 -3.24 5.21 10.73
N ILE A 96 -2.94 6.51 10.92
CA ILE A 96 -1.81 7.17 10.25
C ILE A 96 -0.46 6.58 10.68
N PRO A 97 -0.12 6.48 11.99
CA PRO A 97 1.14 5.86 12.41
C PRO A 97 1.28 4.41 11.92
N VAL A 98 0.20 3.63 11.97
CA VAL A 98 0.20 2.24 11.50
C VAL A 98 0.39 2.16 9.99
N ALA A 99 -0.26 3.03 9.22
CA ALA A 99 -0.06 3.10 7.77
C ALA A 99 1.39 3.45 7.40
N ILE A 100 2.01 4.39 8.13
CA ILE A 100 3.43 4.73 7.95
C ILE A 100 4.30 3.51 8.28
N GLY A 101 4.10 2.90 9.45
CA GLY A 101 4.86 1.72 9.87
C GLY A 101 4.73 0.54 8.90
N LEU A 102 3.51 0.25 8.44
CA LEU A 102 3.26 -0.79 7.45
C LEU A 102 3.88 -0.46 6.09
N SER A 103 3.84 0.80 5.66
CA SER A 103 4.46 1.21 4.39
C SER A 103 5.98 1.02 4.41
N MET A 104 6.62 1.26 5.56
CA MET A 104 8.04 1.02 5.75
C MET A 104 8.36 -0.48 5.83
N LEU A 105 7.58 -1.25 6.59
CA LEU A 105 7.78 -2.68 6.79
C LEU A 105 7.57 -3.48 5.49
N LEU A 106 6.54 -3.11 4.72
CA LEU A 106 6.15 -3.81 3.50
C LEU A 106 6.81 -3.24 2.24
N ARG A 107 7.76 -2.30 2.36
CA ARG A 107 8.45 -1.68 1.21
C ARG A 107 9.06 -2.71 0.25
N ARG A 108 9.60 -3.81 0.79
CA ARG A 108 10.24 -4.89 0.00
C ARG A 108 9.24 -5.93 -0.53
N VAL A 109 8.00 -5.93 -0.03
CA VAL A 109 6.98 -6.91 -0.41
C VAL A 109 6.31 -6.45 -1.70
N ARG A 110 6.44 -7.25 -2.76
CA ARG A 110 5.87 -6.96 -4.09
C ARG A 110 4.44 -7.45 -4.26
N CYS A 111 3.98 -8.37 -3.40
CA CYS A 111 2.65 -8.98 -3.47
C CYS A 111 1.56 -8.05 -2.93
N GLU A 112 0.76 -7.45 -3.81
CA GLU A 112 -0.34 -6.55 -3.41
C GLU A 112 -1.36 -7.18 -2.44
N PRO A 113 -1.75 -8.46 -2.57
CA PRO A 113 -2.67 -9.07 -1.61
C PRO A 113 -2.14 -9.05 -0.18
N VAL A 114 -0.81 -9.10 0.02
CA VAL A 114 -0.19 -9.03 1.35
C VAL A 114 -0.34 -7.63 1.95
N HIS A 115 -0.21 -6.58 1.12
CA HIS A 115 -0.49 -5.21 1.56
C HIS A 115 -1.95 -5.06 1.96
N LEU A 116 -2.89 -5.50 1.12
CA LEU A 116 -4.31 -5.43 1.43
C LEU A 116 -4.65 -6.19 2.72
N ALA A 117 -4.11 -7.41 2.89
CA ALA A 117 -4.30 -8.21 4.09
C ALA A 117 -3.75 -7.52 5.35
N ALA A 118 -2.55 -6.92 5.27
CA ALA A 118 -1.93 -6.23 6.40
C ALA A 118 -2.71 -4.98 6.82
N PHE A 119 -3.14 -4.14 5.85
CA PHE A 119 -3.95 -2.97 6.12
C PHE A 119 -5.34 -3.35 6.64
N LEU A 120 -5.95 -4.40 6.08
CA LEU A 120 -7.22 -4.94 6.58
C LEU A 120 -7.10 -5.44 8.02
N ALA A 121 -6.04 -6.20 8.33
CA ALA A 121 -5.78 -6.70 9.68
C ALA A 121 -5.57 -5.55 10.67
N ALA A 122 -4.80 -4.52 10.27
CA ALA A 122 -4.62 -3.30 11.08
C ALA A 122 -5.95 -2.57 11.33
N GLY A 123 -6.80 -2.45 10.31
CA GLY A 123 -8.13 -1.86 10.44
C GLY A 123 -9.03 -2.63 11.41
N LEU A 124 -9.08 -3.96 11.27
CA LEU A 124 -9.84 -4.83 12.16
C LEU A 124 -9.29 -4.80 13.59
N LEU A 125 -7.97 -4.74 13.76
CA LEU A 125 -7.35 -4.57 15.07
C LEU A 125 -7.75 -3.24 15.72
N GLY A 126 -7.76 -2.15 14.95
CA GLY A 126 -8.26 -0.85 15.42
C GLY A 126 -9.73 -0.89 15.84
N ALA A 127 -10.58 -1.54 15.04
CA ALA A 127 -11.99 -1.76 15.39
C ALA A 127 -12.17 -2.63 16.64
N TRP A 128 -11.35 -3.68 16.78
CA TRP A 128 -11.36 -4.55 17.93
C TRP A 128 -10.95 -3.81 19.20
N LEU A 129 -9.89 -3.00 19.15
CA LEU A 129 -9.47 -2.13 20.25
C LEU A 129 -10.56 -1.12 20.63
N LEU A 130 -11.23 -0.53 19.63
CA LEU A 130 -12.36 0.35 19.90
C LEU A 130 -13.51 -0.41 20.57
N GLY A 131 -13.79 -1.62 20.08
CA GLY A 131 -14.78 -2.52 20.67
C GLY A 131 -14.48 -2.82 22.13
N THR A 132 -13.25 -3.21 22.47
CA THR A 132 -12.86 -3.53 23.84
C THR A 132 -12.96 -2.34 24.80
N ILE A 133 -12.68 -1.11 24.33
CA ILE A 133 -12.76 0.10 25.15
C ILE A 133 -14.22 0.54 25.37
N PHE A 134 -15.09 0.46 24.36
CA PHE A 134 -16.39 1.14 24.37
C PHE A 134 -17.62 0.23 24.48
N GLY A 135 -17.50 -1.09 24.40
CA GLY A 135 -18.69 -1.96 24.48
C GLY A 135 -18.52 -3.46 24.25
N GLY A 136 -17.30 -3.99 24.32
CA GLY A 136 -17.00 -5.40 24.10
C GLY A 136 -17.24 -5.89 22.66
N LEU A 137 -17.45 -7.21 22.52
CA LEU A 137 -17.58 -7.88 21.22
C LEU A 137 -18.76 -7.38 20.37
N GLY A 138 -19.85 -6.90 20.99
CA GLY A 138 -21.00 -6.35 20.27
C GLY A 138 -20.67 -5.05 19.52
N MET A 139 -19.79 -4.22 20.10
CA MET A 139 -19.33 -3.01 19.42
C MET A 139 -18.35 -3.34 18.29
N PHE A 140 -17.53 -4.38 18.45
CA PHE A 140 -16.65 -4.86 17.38
C PHE A 140 -17.43 -5.40 16.17
N THR A 141 -18.43 -6.27 16.37
CA THR A 141 -19.23 -6.81 15.26
C THR A 141 -19.96 -5.71 14.50
N PHE A 142 -20.38 -4.66 15.22
CA PHE A 142 -21.02 -3.49 14.63
C PHE A 142 -20.03 -2.61 13.84
N THR A 143 -18.81 -2.40 14.36
CA THR A 143 -17.83 -1.47 13.78
C THR A 143 -16.93 -2.13 12.71
N ALA A 144 -16.80 -3.45 12.72
CA ALA A 144 -15.96 -4.19 11.77
C ALA A 144 -16.27 -3.89 10.30
N PRO A 145 -17.53 -3.85 9.82
CA PRO A 145 -17.83 -3.51 8.42
C PRO A 145 -17.30 -2.12 8.00
N TYR A 146 -17.35 -1.15 8.92
CA TYR A 146 -16.84 0.20 8.69
C TYR A 146 -15.31 0.20 8.59
N ALA A 147 -14.65 -0.53 9.47
CA ALA A 147 -13.19 -0.63 9.47
C ALA A 147 -12.65 -1.37 8.24
N VAL A 148 -13.34 -2.42 7.79
CA VAL A 148 -13.02 -3.12 6.54
C VAL A 148 -13.11 -2.15 5.35
N ALA A 149 -14.24 -1.45 5.22
CA ALA A 149 -14.44 -0.50 4.13
C ALA A 149 -13.40 0.63 4.16
N ALA A 150 -13.19 1.26 5.32
CA ALA A 150 -12.22 2.35 5.48
C ALA A 150 -10.79 1.91 5.11
N SER A 151 -10.36 0.73 5.57
CA SER A 151 -9.01 0.23 5.35
C SER A 151 -8.75 -0.12 3.89
N LEU A 152 -9.70 -0.80 3.25
CA LEU A 152 -9.58 -1.19 1.85
C LEU A 152 -9.68 0.02 0.93
N THR A 153 -10.69 0.86 1.10
CA THR A 153 -10.87 2.06 0.27
C THR A 153 -9.71 3.02 0.44
N GLY A 154 -9.26 3.26 1.68
CA GLY A 154 -8.10 4.11 1.93
C GLY A 154 -6.83 3.60 1.25
N ARG A 155 -6.52 2.30 1.40
CA ARG A 155 -5.35 1.68 0.76
C ARG A 155 -5.42 1.72 -0.76
N ILE A 156 -6.55 1.30 -1.35
CA ILE A 156 -6.72 1.23 -2.80
C ILE A 156 -6.59 2.62 -3.41
N VAL A 157 -7.27 3.62 -2.84
CA VAL A 157 -7.25 4.99 -3.37
C VAL A 157 -5.86 5.61 -3.22
N ALA A 158 -5.20 5.43 -2.07
CA ALA A 158 -3.82 5.89 -1.89
C ALA A 158 -2.86 5.24 -2.90
N LYS A 159 -3.01 3.94 -3.16
CA LYS A 159 -2.21 3.24 -4.17
C LYS A 159 -2.44 3.81 -5.56
N LEU A 160 -3.70 3.95 -5.97
CA LEU A 160 -4.05 4.48 -7.29
C LEU A 160 -3.49 5.89 -7.48
N TRP A 161 -3.53 6.71 -6.43
CA TRP A 161 -2.95 8.04 -6.45
C TRP A 161 -1.42 8.02 -6.58
N ALA A 162 -0.74 7.18 -5.79
CA ALA A 162 0.71 7.02 -5.84
C ALA A 162 1.18 6.55 -7.23
N VAL A 163 0.52 5.55 -7.81
CA VAL A 163 0.80 5.04 -9.17
C VAL A 163 0.62 6.15 -10.20
N ARG A 164 -0.53 6.84 -10.19
CA ARG A 164 -0.78 7.96 -11.13
C ARG A 164 0.26 9.07 -11.02
N ARG A 165 0.73 9.38 -9.81
CA ARG A 165 1.76 10.39 -9.62
C ARG A 165 3.10 9.94 -10.23
N ILE A 166 3.49 8.68 -10.02
CA ILE A 166 4.72 8.13 -10.59
C ILE A 166 4.63 8.12 -12.12
N ASP A 167 3.51 7.67 -12.68
CA ASP A 167 3.29 7.66 -14.13
C ASP A 167 3.35 9.08 -14.72
N ARG A 168 2.85 10.11 -14.01
CA ARG A 168 3.00 11.52 -14.42
C ARG A 168 4.45 12.02 -14.33
N ALA A 169 5.19 11.58 -13.32
CA ALA A 169 6.57 12.01 -13.10
C ALA A 169 7.55 11.40 -14.12
N LEU A 170 7.25 10.20 -14.62
CA LEU A 170 8.05 9.51 -15.65
C LEU A 170 7.75 10.01 -17.07
N GLY A 171 6.70 10.82 -17.27
CA GLY A 171 6.30 11.35 -18.57
C GLY A 171 5.75 10.27 -19.52
N PRO A 172 5.15 10.66 -20.66
CA PRO A 172 4.88 9.69 -21.72
C PRO A 172 6.22 9.12 -22.21
N THR A 173 6.47 7.85 -21.93
CA THR A 173 7.44 7.06 -22.70
C THR A 173 6.88 6.95 -24.10
N ASP A 174 7.14 7.96 -24.94
CA ASP A 174 6.67 8.00 -26.31
C ASP A 174 7.61 7.13 -27.16
N PRO A 175 7.20 5.94 -27.62
CA PRO A 175 8.03 5.12 -28.50
C PRO A 175 8.19 5.74 -29.90
N ALA A 176 7.52 6.87 -30.18
CA ALA A 176 7.54 7.56 -31.47
C ALA A 176 8.74 8.53 -31.65
N ALA A 177 9.59 8.73 -30.64
CA ALA A 177 10.75 9.63 -30.75
C ALA A 177 12.03 8.95 -31.30
N SER A 178 11.96 7.66 -31.65
CA SER A 178 13.11 6.87 -32.14
C SER A 178 12.95 6.34 -33.57
N SER A 179 12.06 6.92 -34.39
CA SER A 179 11.91 6.58 -35.82
C SER A 179 12.21 7.77 -36.72
#